data_AF-A0A820KTB7-F1
#
_entry.id   AF-A0A820KTB7-F1
#
_cell.length_a   1.000
_cell.length_b   1.000
_cell.length_c   1.000
_cell.angle_alpha   90.00
_cell.angle_beta   90.00
_cell.angle_gamma   90.00
#
_symmetry.space_group_name_H-M   'P 1'
#
loop_
_entity.id
_entity.type
_entity.pdbx_description
1 polymer ?
#
loop_
_entity_poly.entity_id
_entity_poly.type
_entity_poly.pdbx_seq_one_letter_code
_entity_poly.pdbx_strand_id
1 'polypeptide(L)' 'MQSPDEFDSALVDSSGCEKSTRVQLLQRFYDPIDGSVEIDDIRVNQYNLSWLREHIGVVSQEPILFQ' A
#
# COMPACT_ATOMS: atom_id res chain seq x y z
N MET A 1 -23.75 6.89 17.47
CA MET A 1 -23.58 6.37 16.10
C MET A 1 -22.24 6.88 15.63
N GLN A 2 -21.16 6.16 15.96
CA GLN A 2 -19.79 6.53 15.60
C GLN A 2 -19.59 6.26 14.11
N SER A 3 -19.10 7.28 13.39
CA SER A 3 -18.49 7.13 12.07
C SER A 3 -17.29 6.18 12.18
N PRO A 4 -16.97 5.40 11.14
CA PRO A 4 -15.85 4.47 11.18
C PRO A 4 -14.54 5.25 11.43
N ASP A 5 -13.66 4.68 12.25
CA ASP A 5 -12.43 5.30 12.70
C ASP A 5 -11.48 5.59 11.52
N GLU A 6 -11.44 6.84 11.07
CA GLU A 6 -10.41 7.31 10.13
C GLU A 6 -9.09 7.43 10.92
N PHE A 7 -8.17 6.49 10.70
CA PHE A 7 -6.90 6.42 11.42
C PHE A 7 -5.73 6.88 10.54
N ASP A 8 -5.21 8.07 10.83
CA ASP A 8 -4.06 8.63 10.12
C ASP A 8 -2.75 7.99 10.58
N SER A 9 -2.22 7.06 9.78
CA SER A 9 -0.90 6.47 9.97
C SER A 9 0.15 7.11 9.07
N ALA A 10 1.34 7.39 9.61
CA ALA A 10 2.46 7.92 8.85
C ALA A 10 3.67 6.98 8.91
N LEU A 11 4.29 6.73 7.75
CA LEU A 11 5.57 6.03 7.63
C LEU A 11 6.68 7.04 7.32
N VAL A 12 7.63 7.19 8.25
CA VAL A 12 8.74 8.15 8.13
C VAL A 12 10.07 7.40 8.12
N ASP A 13 10.78 7.44 7.00
CA ASP A 13 12.18 7.00 6.89
C ASP A 13 13.02 8.11 6.22
N SER A 14 14.33 7.95 6.09
CA SER A 14 15.18 8.85 5.28
C SER A 14 14.84 8.78 3.78
N SER A 15 15.11 9.84 3.03
CA SER A 15 15.00 9.85 1.56
C SER A 15 15.83 8.70 0.96
N GLY A 16 15.26 7.96 0.01
CA GLY A 16 15.92 6.80 -0.61
C GLY A 16 15.84 5.49 0.18
N CYS A 17 15.27 5.48 1.39
CA CYS A 17 15.16 4.30 2.26
C CYS A 17 13.90 3.45 1.97
N GLU A 18 13.58 3.21 0.70
CA GLU A 18 12.64 2.14 0.27
C GLU A 18 11.16 2.29 0.70
N LYS A 19 10.72 3.47 1.14
CA LYS A 19 9.29 3.73 1.45
C LYS A 19 8.35 3.34 0.31
N SER A 20 8.73 3.69 -0.92
CA SER A 20 7.99 3.31 -2.12
C SER A 20 7.92 1.80 -2.30
N THR A 21 9.00 1.07 -1.98
CA THR A 21 9.05 -0.40 -2.02
C THR A 21 8.02 -1.04 -1.08
N ARG A 22 7.88 -0.51 0.15
CA ARG A 22 6.86 -1.00 1.11
C ARG A 22 5.44 -0.79 0.61
N VAL A 23 5.17 0.40 0.05
CA VAL A 23 3.88 0.73 -0.55
C VAL A 23 3.59 -0.13 -1.79
N GLN A 24 4.62 -0.51 -2.55
CA GLN A 24 4.52 -1.41 -3.70
C GLN A 24 4.25 -2.87 -3.30
N LEU A 25 4.81 -3.35 -2.19
CA LEU A 25 4.49 -4.66 -1.63
C LEU A 25 3.02 -4.74 -1.19
N LEU A 26 2.51 -3.69 -0.52
CA LEU A 26 1.09 -3.59 -0.15
C LEU A 26 0.16 -3.68 -1.36
N GLN A 27 0.54 -3.05 -2.48
CA GLN A 27 -0.19 -3.06 -3.75
C GLN A 27 0.05 -4.31 -4.61
N ARG A 28 0.85 -5.26 -4.11
CA ARG A 28 1.27 -6.46 -4.85
C ARG A 28 1.87 -6.15 -6.22
N PHE A 29 2.72 -5.13 -6.29
CA PHE A 29 3.65 -5.01 -7.41
C PHE A 29 4.81 -5.99 -7.28
N TYR A 30 5.09 -6.44 -6.05
CA TYR A 30 6.05 -7.48 -5.73
C TYR A 30 5.47 -8.41 -4.67
N ASP A 31 5.94 -9.66 -4.65
CA ASP A 31 5.69 -10.60 -3.55
C ASP A 31 6.87 -10.56 -2.57
N PRO A 32 6.63 -10.65 -1.25
CA PRO A 32 7.69 -10.70 -0.26
C PRO A 32 8.50 -12.00 -0.40
N ILE A 33 9.82 -11.89 -0.26
CA ILE A 33 10.73 -13.06 -0.28
C ILE A 33 10.63 -13.85 1.04
N ASP A 34 10.42 -13.14 2.15
CA ASP A 34 10.20 -13.71 3.48
C ASP A 34 9.17 -12.85 4.25
N GLY A 35 8.51 -13.45 5.25
CA GLY A 35 7.42 -12.83 6.01
C GLY A 35 6.07 -12.80 5.29
N SER A 36 5.15 -11.96 5.77
CA SER A 36 3.85 -11.73 5.16
C SER A 36 3.46 -10.25 5.17
N VAL A 37 2.62 -9.86 4.21
CA VAL A 37 1.93 -8.57 4.18
C VAL A 37 0.44 -8.86 4.29
N GLU A 38 -0.20 -8.26 5.29
CA GLU A 38 -1.59 -8.56 5.68
C GLU A 38 -2.37 -7.25 5.83
N ILE A 39 -3.64 -7.28 5.40
CA ILE A 39 -4.63 -6.23 5.62
C ILE A 39 -5.76 -6.92 6.39
N ASP A 40 -6.12 -6.40 7.56
CA ASP A 40 -7.14 -6.98 8.44
C ASP A 40 -6.94 -8.49 8.67
N ASP A 41 -5.71 -8.89 9.00
CA ASP A 41 -5.29 -10.29 9.24
C ASP A 41 -5.42 -11.23 8.02
N ILE A 42 -5.70 -10.69 6.83
CA ILE A 42 -5.76 -11.44 5.57
C ILE A 42 -4.54 -11.09 4.73
N ARG A 43 -3.80 -12.11 4.27
CA ARG A 43 -2.65 -11.89 3.39
C ARG A 43 -3.08 -11.22 2.10
N VAL A 44 -2.34 -10.19 1.69
CA VAL A 44 -2.63 -9.44 0.45
C VAL A 44 -2.70 -10.37 -0.76
N ASN A 45 -1.93 -11.46 -0.76
CA ASN A 45 -1.92 -12.45 -1.85
C ASN A 45 -3.22 -13.25 -2.01
N GLN A 46 -4.09 -13.25 -1.00
CA GLN A 46 -5.41 -13.90 -1.04
C GLN A 46 -6.49 -13.00 -1.69
N TYR A 47 -6.25 -11.70 -1.81
CA TYR A 47 -7.19 -10.79 -2.46
C TYR A 47 -7.10 -10.89 -3.98
N ASN A 48 -8.23 -10.60 -4.64
CA ASN A 48 -8.22 -10.31 -6.08
C ASN A 48 -7.40 -9.03 -6.33
N LEU A 49 -6.50 -9.06 -7.31
CA LEU A 49 -5.57 -7.96 -7.57
C LEU A 49 -6.26 -6.68 -8.06
N SER A 50 -7.31 -6.81 -8.89
CA SER A 50 -8.09 -5.65 -9.38
C SER A 50 -8.81 -5.00 -8.21
N TRP A 51 -9.51 -5.81 -7.42
CA TRP A 51 -10.23 -5.35 -6.23
C TRP A 51 -9.28 -4.65 -5.25
N LEU A 52 -8.13 -5.25 -4.93
CA LEU A 52 -7.15 -4.66 -4.02
C LEU A 52 -6.67 -3.28 -4.50
N ARG A 53 -6.36 -3.15 -5.78
CA ARG A 53 -5.85 -1.88 -6.36
C ARG A 53 -6.93 -0.81 -6.52
N GLU A 54 -8.18 -1.21 -6.71
CA GLU A 54 -9.33 -0.28 -6.71
C GLU A 54 -9.58 0.34 -5.34
N HIS A 55 -9.17 -0.34 -4.25
CA HIS A 55 -9.34 0.12 -2.87
C HIS A 55 -8.12 0.87 -2.29
N ILE A 56 -7.03 1.02 -3.06
CA ILE A 56 -5.82 1.73 -2.63
C ILE A 56 -5.57 2.93 -3.55
N GLY A 57 -5.73 4.14 -3.01
CA GLY A 57 -5.32 5.38 -3.67
C GLY A 57 -3.85 5.71 -3.36
N VAL A 58 -3.04 5.95 -4.39
CA VAL A 58 -1.63 6.32 -4.23
C VAL A 58 -1.38 7.67 -4.89
N VAL A 59 -0.77 8.58 -4.14
CA VAL A 59 -0.31 9.87 -4.66
C VAL A 59 1.21 9.81 -4.78
N SER A 60 1.72 9.90 -6.01
CA SER A 60 3.16 9.90 -6.29
C SER A 60 3.79 11.25 -5.92
N GLN A 61 5.04 11.21 -5.45
CA GLN A 61 5.82 12.44 -5.17
C GLN A 61 6.14 13.22 -6.45
N GLU A 62 6.42 12.52 -7.56
CA GLU A 62 6.53 13.12 -8.89
C GLU A 62 5.22 12.87 -9.66
N PRO A 63 4.48 13.92 -10.05
CA PRO A 63 3.24 13.74 -10.79
C PRO A 63 3.54 13.25 -12.21
N ILE A 64 2.87 12.17 -12.62
CA ILE A 64 2.88 11.73 -14.01
C ILE A 64 1.94 12.66 -14.79
N LEU A 65 2.49 13.70 -15.41
CA LEU A 65 1.74 14.48 -16.41
C LEU A 65 1.63 13.62 -17.66
N PHE A 66 0.43 13.19 -18.01
CA PHE A 66 0.18 12.52 -19.28
C PHE A 66 0.58 13.44 -20.44
N GLN A 67 1.31 12.90 -21.42
CA GLN A 67 1.57 13.51 -22.73
C GLN A 67 0.55 13.02 -23.75
#